data_AF-A0A7L2T886-F1
#
_entry.id   AF-A0A7L2T886-F1
#
_cell.length_a   1.000
_cell.length_b   1.000
_cell.length_c   1.000
_cell.angle_alpha   90.00
_cell.angle_beta   90.00
_cell.angle_gamma   90.00
#
_symmetry.space_group_name_H-M   'P 1'
#
loop_
_entity.id
_entity.type
_entity.pdbx_description
1 polymer ?
#
loop_
_entity_poly.entity_id
_entity_poly.type
_entity_poly.pdbx_seq_one_letter_code
_entity_poly.pdbx_strand_id
1 'polypeptide(L)'
;GAHVNEEDFLLLELLDWFKTSFFHWVNSLPCSRCGGQTEPKSDYLLPTDDDLRWDASRVENHYCNQCQLCNRFPRYNNPEKLVETRRGRCGEWANCFTLCCRAVGFEARY
;
A
#
# COMPACT_ATOMS: atom_id res chain seq x y z
N GLY A 1 -38.21 6.52 2.54
CA GLY A 1 -37.18 5.84 1.73
C GLY A 1 -35.87 6.52 1.99
N ALA A 2 -34.78 5.78 2.16
CA ALA A 2 -33.46 6.40 2.36
C ALA A 2 -33.15 7.33 1.19
N HIS A 3 -32.89 8.60 1.49
CA HIS A 3 -32.46 9.59 0.52
C HIS A 3 -30.99 9.28 0.22
N VAL A 4 -30.72 8.47 -0.81
CA VAL A 4 -29.34 8.17 -1.22
C VAL A 4 -28.81 9.41 -1.94
N ASN A 5 -27.73 9.99 -1.43
CA ASN A 5 -27.12 11.21 -1.97
C ASN A 5 -26.14 10.87 -3.10
N GLU A 6 -25.92 11.76 -4.05
CA GLU A 6 -24.91 11.61 -5.11
C GLU A 6 -23.50 11.38 -4.53
N GLU A 7 -23.22 12.01 -3.39
CA GLU A 7 -22.00 11.81 -2.60
C GLU A 7 -21.82 10.36 -2.13
N ASP A 8 -22.90 9.66 -1.77
CA ASP A 8 -22.85 8.26 -1.36
C ASP A 8 -22.47 7.35 -2.54
N PHE A 9 -23.03 7.63 -3.73
CA PHE A 9 -22.66 6.91 -4.95
C PHE A 9 -21.21 7.15 -5.32
N LEU A 10 -20.75 8.40 -5.27
CA LEU A 10 -19.35 8.73 -5.54
C LEU A 10 -18.39 8.02 -4.57
N LEU A 11 -18.75 7.95 -3.27
CA LEU A 11 -17.95 7.24 -2.27
C LEU A 11 -17.86 5.74 -2.56
N LEU A 12 -18.98 5.11 -2.96
CA LEU A 12 -19.02 3.69 -3.33
C LEU A 12 -18.19 3.40 -4.58
N GLU A 13 -18.30 4.24 -5.62
CA GLU A 13 -17.50 4.13 -6.84
C GLU A 13 -16.01 4.34 -6.56
N LEU A 14 -15.66 5.33 -5.71
CA LEU A 14 -14.28 5.56 -5.30
C LEU A 14 -13.71 4.35 -4.55
N LEU A 15 -14.50 3.74 -3.65
CA LEU A 15 -14.10 2.55 -2.93
C LEU A 15 -13.88 1.36 -3.86
N ASP A 16 -14.79 1.12 -4.80
CA ASP A 16 -14.66 0.03 -5.76
C ASP A 16 -13.41 0.22 -6.63
N TRP A 17 -13.26 1.39 -7.26
CA TRP A 17 -12.09 1.73 -8.05
C TRP A 17 -10.79 1.56 -7.24
N PHE A 18 -10.77 2.03 -6.01
CA PHE A 18 -9.59 1.96 -5.17
C PHE A 18 -9.19 0.51 -4.89
N LYS A 19 -10.16 -0.35 -4.61
CA LYS A 19 -9.94 -1.76 -4.26
C LYS A 19 -9.66 -2.66 -5.47
N THR A 20 -10.32 -2.41 -6.60
CA THR A 20 -10.29 -3.31 -7.77
C THR A 20 -9.23 -2.91 -8.80
N SER A 21 -8.88 -1.62 -8.87
CA SER A 21 -8.07 -1.08 -9.96
C SER A 21 -6.84 -0.31 -9.48
N PHE A 22 -6.96 0.50 -8.43
CA PHE A 22 -5.87 1.37 -8.01
C PHE A 22 -4.88 0.68 -7.09
N PHE A 23 -5.32 0.14 -5.95
CA PHE A 23 -4.46 -0.30 -4.86
C PHE A 23 -4.40 -1.84 -4.73
N HIS A 24 -3.19 -2.38 -4.61
CA HIS A 24 -2.96 -3.82 -4.61
C HIS A 24 -2.59 -4.33 -3.21
N TRP A 25 -3.29 -5.35 -2.73
CA TRP A 25 -2.97 -6.00 -1.46
C TRP A 25 -1.65 -6.78 -1.56
N VAL A 26 -0.78 -6.62 -0.56
CA VAL A 26 0.51 -7.33 -0.47
C VAL A 26 0.55 -8.21 0.77
N ASN A 27 0.42 -9.53 0.58
CA ASN A 27 0.75 -10.49 1.63
C ASN A 27 2.26 -10.80 1.64
N SER A 28 2.74 -11.30 0.50
CA SER A 28 4.15 -11.57 0.19
C SER A 28 4.48 -10.92 -1.15
N LEU A 29 5.70 -10.39 -1.29
CA LEU A 29 6.16 -9.85 -2.58
C LEU A 29 6.66 -11.00 -3.47
N PRO A 30 6.29 -11.05 -4.76
CA PRO A 30 6.97 -11.96 -5.68
C PRO A 30 8.44 -11.56 -5.85
N CYS A 31 9.28 -12.53 -6.17
CA CYS A 31 10.70 -12.27 -6.42
C CYS A 31 10.85 -11.37 -7.65
N SER A 32 11.55 -10.26 -7.52
CA SER A 32 11.81 -9.30 -8.62
C SER A 32 12.60 -9.90 -9.78
N ARG A 33 13.32 -11.01 -9.56
CA ARG A 33 14.12 -11.69 -10.59
C ARG A 33 13.36 -12.80 -11.31
N CYS A 34 12.70 -13.71 -10.58
CA CYS A 34 12.06 -14.88 -11.18
C CYS A 34 10.53 -14.85 -11.15
N GLY A 35 9.90 -13.86 -10.49
CA GLY A 35 8.46 -13.79 -10.26
C GLY A 35 7.92 -14.84 -9.27
N GLY A 36 8.77 -15.75 -8.78
CA GLY A 36 8.39 -16.82 -7.87
C GLY A 36 8.03 -16.34 -6.46
N GLN A 37 7.53 -17.27 -5.65
CA GLN A 37 7.15 -16.99 -4.26
C GLN A 37 8.37 -16.64 -3.41
N THR A 38 8.13 -15.83 -2.38
CA THR A 38 9.12 -15.45 -1.38
C THR A 38 8.60 -15.68 0.03
N GLU A 39 9.52 -15.80 0.97
CA GLU A 39 9.22 -15.99 2.38
C GLU A 39 9.60 -14.73 3.16
N PRO A 40 8.69 -14.19 4.00
CA PRO A 40 9.05 -13.10 4.89
C PRO A 40 10.06 -13.62 5.93
N LYS A 41 11.16 -12.88 6.12
CA LYS A 41 12.09 -13.12 7.23
C LYS A 41 11.65 -12.31 8.45
N SER A 42 11.97 -12.82 9.65
CA SER A 42 11.69 -12.16 10.93
C SER A 42 12.39 -10.81 11.04
N ASP A 43 13.58 -10.70 10.46
CA ASP A 43 14.43 -9.54 10.59
C ASP A 43 14.08 -8.51 9.53
N TYR A 44 13.87 -7.28 9.98
CA TYR A 44 13.74 -6.14 9.09
C TYR A 44 15.11 -5.80 8.48
N LEU A 45 15.07 -5.36 7.22
CA LEU A 45 16.22 -4.74 6.59
C LEU A 45 16.38 -3.32 7.12
N LEU A 46 17.62 -2.82 7.10
CA LEU A 46 17.88 -1.43 7.40
C LEU A 46 17.17 -0.54 6.37
N PRO A 47 16.38 0.46 6.82
CA PRO A 47 15.87 1.52 5.95
C PRO A 47 17.02 2.27 5.29
N THR A 48 16.83 2.61 4.02
CA THR A 48 17.69 3.57 3.32
C THR A 48 17.26 5.00 3.64
N ASP A 49 18.07 6.00 3.27
CA ASP A 49 17.69 7.41 3.41
C ASP A 49 16.42 7.75 2.63
N ASP A 50 16.21 7.13 1.46
CA ASP A 50 14.97 7.30 0.69
C ASP A 50 13.77 6.64 1.39
N ASP A 51 13.96 5.47 2.01
CA ASP A 51 12.90 4.84 2.82
C ASP A 51 12.46 5.77 3.96
N LEU A 52 13.43 6.35 4.68
CA LEU A 52 13.17 7.28 5.79
C LEU A 52 12.53 8.59 5.32
N ARG A 53 12.94 9.11 4.16
CA ARG A 53 12.34 10.31 3.53
C ARG A 53 10.84 10.13 3.29
N TRP A 54 10.40 8.93 2.99
CA TRP A 54 8.98 8.58 2.75
C TRP A 54 8.31 7.91 3.97
N ASP A 55 8.83 8.17 5.17
CA ASP A 55 8.31 7.70 6.45
C ASP A 55 8.24 6.15 6.59
N ALA A 56 9.11 5.41 5.91
CA ALA A 56 9.27 3.96 6.10
C ALA A 56 10.38 3.63 7.10
N SER A 57 10.02 3.55 8.38
CA SER A 57 10.94 3.10 9.44
C SER A 57 11.17 1.58 9.49
N ARG A 58 10.32 0.80 8.80
CA ARG A 58 10.38 -0.66 8.75
C ARG A 58 10.45 -1.13 7.30
N VAL A 59 11.40 -2.00 6.99
CA VAL A 59 11.54 -2.62 5.67
C VAL A 59 11.55 -4.13 5.82
N GLU A 60 10.50 -4.81 5.35
CA GLU A 60 10.43 -6.26 5.40
C GLU A 60 11.37 -6.89 4.37
N ASN A 61 11.94 -8.04 4.72
CA ASN A 61 12.70 -8.87 3.79
C ASN A 61 11.84 -10.03 3.27
N HIS A 62 11.46 -9.96 2.01
CA HIS A 62 10.77 -11.03 1.29
C HIS A 62 11.81 -11.84 0.50
N TYR A 63 12.34 -12.89 1.12
CA TYR A 63 13.49 -13.63 0.61
C TYR A 63 13.09 -14.70 -0.39
N CYS A 64 13.77 -14.74 -1.54
CA CYS A 64 13.60 -15.79 -2.54
C CYS A 64 14.70 -16.85 -2.39
N ASN A 65 14.33 -18.07 -1.97
CA ASN A 65 15.27 -19.18 -1.84
C ASN A 65 15.82 -19.67 -3.19
N GLN A 66 15.08 -19.52 -4.29
CA GLN A 66 15.55 -19.94 -5.62
C GLN A 66 16.61 -18.98 -6.19
N CYS A 67 16.42 -17.67 -6.02
CA CYS A 67 17.33 -16.65 -6.54
C CYS A 67 18.39 -16.22 -5.53
N GLN A 68 18.28 -16.67 -4.27
CA GLN A 68 19.06 -16.16 -3.13
C GLN A 68 19.04 -14.62 -3.07
N LEU A 69 17.83 -14.05 -3.16
CA LEU A 69 17.62 -12.61 -3.34
C LEU A 69 16.67 -12.05 -2.28
N CYS A 70 17.08 -10.97 -1.63
CA CYS A 70 16.24 -10.18 -0.74
C CYS A 70 15.35 -9.23 -1.56
N ASN A 71 14.02 -9.35 -1.43
CA ASN A 71 13.08 -8.39 -2.00
C ASN A 71 12.61 -7.45 -0.89
N ARG A 72 12.95 -6.18 -1.02
CA ARG A 72 12.64 -5.16 -0.02
C ARG A 72 11.18 -4.76 -0.10
N PHE A 73 10.50 -4.71 1.05
CA PHE A 73 9.16 -4.13 1.15
C PHE A 73 9.14 -3.05 2.24
N PRO A 74 9.47 -1.80 1.89
CA PRO A 74 9.35 -0.67 2.82
C PRO A 74 7.89 -0.41 3.17
N ARG A 75 7.62 -0.23 4.46
CA ARG A 75 6.28 0.07 4.99
C ARG A 75 6.09 1.59 5.06
N TYR A 76 5.83 2.20 3.91
CA TYR A 76 5.68 3.66 3.78
C TYR A 76 4.45 4.18 4.53
N ASN A 77 4.64 5.28 5.28
CA ASN A 77 3.55 5.99 5.93
C ASN A 77 3.25 7.35 5.27
N ASN A 78 4.05 7.76 4.29
CA ASN A 78 3.80 8.97 3.51
C ASN A 78 2.78 8.67 2.38
N PRO A 79 1.61 9.33 2.35
CA PRO A 79 0.55 9.02 1.39
C PRO A 79 0.89 9.41 -0.06
N GLU A 80 1.78 10.39 -0.29
CA GLU A 80 2.28 10.72 -1.64
C GLU A 80 3.01 9.51 -2.24
N LYS A 81 3.86 8.86 -1.43
CA LYS A 81 4.56 7.64 -1.86
C LYS A 81 3.61 6.45 -2.06
N LEU A 82 2.51 6.39 -1.31
CA LEU A 82 1.50 5.34 -1.46
C LEU A 82 0.68 5.48 -2.76
N VAL A 83 0.49 6.71 -3.26
CA VAL A 83 -0.13 6.96 -4.58
C VAL A 83 0.78 6.50 -5.73
N GLU A 84 2.10 6.55 -5.54
CA GLU A 84 3.09 6.02 -6.49
C GLU A 84 3.16 4.49 -6.42
N THR A 85 3.32 3.93 -5.22
CA THR A 85 3.57 2.48 -5.04
C THR A 85 2.30 1.64 -5.17
N ARG A 86 1.13 2.21 -4.87
CA ARG A 86 -0.21 1.64 -5.07
C ARG A 86 -0.38 0.24 -4.49
N ARG A 87 0.30 -0.06 -3.39
CA ARG A 87 0.28 -1.39 -2.80
C ARG A 87 0.61 -1.37 -1.32
N GLY A 88 0.09 -2.32 -0.58
CA GLY A 88 0.28 -2.37 0.87
C GLY A 88 -0.63 -3.34 1.59
N ARG A 89 -0.72 -3.17 2.91
CA ARG A 89 -1.71 -3.86 3.76
C ARG A 89 -2.70 -2.82 4.29
N CYS A 90 -3.49 -3.18 5.31
CA CYS A 90 -4.57 -2.33 5.81
C CYS A 90 -4.13 -0.91 6.22
N GLY A 91 -2.95 -0.75 6.82
CA GLY A 91 -2.43 0.57 7.22
C GLY A 91 -2.17 1.48 6.02
N GLU A 92 -1.41 1.00 5.03
CA GLU A 92 -1.13 1.75 3.81
C GLU A 92 -2.41 1.98 2.98
N TRP A 93 -3.27 0.97 2.91
CA TRP A 93 -4.56 1.05 2.22
C TRP A 93 -5.42 2.17 2.80
N ALA A 94 -5.61 2.19 4.12
CA ALA A 94 -6.43 3.20 4.80
C ALA A 94 -5.80 4.60 4.68
N ASN A 95 -4.48 4.71 4.79
CA ASN A 95 -3.78 5.99 4.71
C ASN A 95 -3.95 6.63 3.32
N CYS A 96 -3.70 5.83 2.27
CA CYS A 96 -3.84 6.29 0.89
C CYS A 96 -5.31 6.55 0.52
N PHE A 97 -6.25 5.69 0.95
CA PHE A 97 -7.67 5.90 0.69
C PHE A 97 -8.20 7.17 1.37
N THR A 98 -7.80 7.45 2.62
CA THR A 98 -8.18 8.70 3.29
C THR A 98 -7.66 9.94 2.56
N LEU A 99 -6.45 9.88 1.97
CA LEU A 99 -5.97 10.94 1.07
C LEU A 99 -6.89 11.10 -0.15
N CYS A 100 -7.26 10.01 -0.82
CA CYS A 100 -8.17 10.03 -1.96
C CYS A 100 -9.52 10.66 -1.60
N CYS A 101 -10.12 10.26 -0.48
CA CYS A 101 -11.38 10.83 0.01
C CYS A 101 -11.28 12.35 0.21
N ARG A 102 -10.22 12.83 0.87
CA ARG A 102 -10.00 14.27 1.07
C ARG A 102 -9.76 15.01 -0.24
N ALA A 103 -9.05 14.40 -1.19
CA ALA A 103 -8.75 15.00 -2.48
C ALA A 103 -10.01 15.23 -3.34
N VAL A 104 -11.02 14.37 -3.22
CA VAL A 104 -12.32 14.54 -3.90
C VAL A 104 -13.32 15.38 -3.11
N GLY A 105 -12.93 15.90 -1.93
CA GLY A 105 -13.73 16.84 -1.14
C GLY A 105 -14.52 16.22 0.03
N PHE A 106 -14.37 14.93 0.32
CA PHE A 106 -15.02 14.33 1.48
C PHE A 106 -14.35 14.71 2.81
N GLU A 107 -15.15 14.92 3.84
CA GLU A 107 -14.67 14.93 5.22
C GLU A 107 -14.28 13.50 5.64
N ALA A 108 -12.98 13.24 5.87
CA ALA A 108 -12.48 11.90 6.18
C ALA A 108 -11.47 11.90 7.36
N ARG A 109 -11.49 10.82 8.13
CA ARG A 109 -10.64 10.58 9.31
C ARG A 109 -9.77 9.33 9.09
N TYR A 110 -8.52 9.39 9.54
CA TYR A 110 -7.58 8.28 9.57
C TYR A 110 -7.39 7.82 11.01
#